data_AF-A0A0D1WT37-F1
#
_entry.id   AF-A0A0D1WT37-F1
#
_cell.length_a   1.000
_cell.length_b   1.000
_cell.length_c   1.000
_cell.angle_alpha   90.00
_cell.angle_beta   90.00
_cell.angle_gamma   90.00
#
_symmetry.space_group_name_H-M   'P 1'
#
loop_
_entity.id
_entity.type
_entity.pdbx_description
1 polymer ?
#
loop_
_entity_poly.entity_id
_entity_poly.type
_entity_poly.pdbx_seq_one_letter_code
_entity_poly.pdbx_strand_id
1 'polypeptide(L)'
;MNSAASRYLYPPQQFSGSRRFLRWTVFLVFAALASVGIISQTYRPSTLRGLTNRKEKHLSPAELMQRPISESLQTIPKLFHQSWSSTDLPAKFEQWSATCRSQHPDWEWVLWTDEDNEELVKTHFPWLLKTYQSLPGTIYRADLVRNLYMYMFGGVYADLDVECLRPVDQLFDTYNVSTVPHLKTRPHSIDKVHTSGRKAFFGRMGTDPGFSNSIPNAWMASTPGHPFFLLVVESVKDSMRWGSRKGPEDLTGPARLYKMLKEYFTTGKFKGEKLDKHVASNPTAKQFTPREGLDHSIEVLPFNYIFPYSWERDGEAVRDVCWATQDTFSAERCKLLLATEHWPSYAITYWSHTWAGEGHDEDNVNAISSPEGTEGGNTDHD
;
A
#
# COMPACT_ATOMS: atom_id res chain seq x y z
N MET A 1 45.50 -51.35 -70.64
CA MET A 1 44.47 -51.35 -71.72
C MET A 1 43.78 -52.70 -71.68
N ASN A 2 42.47 -52.90 -71.52
CA ASN A 2 41.35 -51.99 -71.36
C ASN A 2 40.25 -52.72 -70.55
N SER A 3 39.70 -51.98 -69.60
CA SER A 3 38.36 -52.05 -68.97
C SER A 3 37.49 -53.29 -69.21
N ALA A 4 37.33 -54.08 -68.16
CA ALA A 4 36.21 -55.00 -67.97
C ALA A 4 35.03 -54.25 -67.31
N ALA A 5 33.84 -54.31 -67.91
CA ALA A 5 32.60 -53.88 -67.28
C ALA A 5 31.57 -55.01 -67.38
N SER A 6 31.49 -55.81 -66.32
CA SER A 6 30.43 -56.80 -66.10
C SER A 6 29.26 -56.10 -65.41
N ARG A 7 28.10 -56.03 -66.08
CA ARG A 7 26.82 -55.69 -65.46
C ARG A 7 26.18 -56.99 -64.97
N TYR A 8 26.14 -57.20 -63.66
CA TYR A 8 25.16 -58.09 -63.06
C TYR A 8 24.50 -57.39 -61.86
N LEU A 9 23.18 -57.45 -61.92
CA LEU A 9 22.18 -56.86 -61.04
C LEU A 9 22.37 -57.28 -59.58
N TYR A 10 22.28 -56.31 -58.66
CA TYR A 10 21.98 -56.56 -57.25
C TYR A 10 20.53 -56.16 -56.95
N PRO A 11 19.78 -56.96 -56.14
CA PRO A 11 18.37 -56.70 -55.86
C PRO A 11 18.20 -55.60 -54.79
N PRO A 12 17.07 -54.86 -54.78
CA PRO A 12 16.80 -53.87 -53.76
C PRO A 12 16.46 -54.57 -52.44
N GLN A 13 17.29 -54.36 -51.42
CA GLN A 13 16.92 -54.69 -50.04
C GLN A 13 15.76 -53.79 -49.62
N GLN A 14 14.59 -54.41 -49.49
CA GLN A 14 13.40 -53.82 -48.87
C GLN A 14 13.71 -53.46 -47.41
N PHE A 15 13.99 -52.18 -47.14
CA PHE A 15 13.72 -51.63 -45.82
C PHE A 15 12.21 -51.45 -45.68
N SER A 16 11.56 -52.52 -45.23
CA SER A 16 10.26 -52.48 -44.57
C SER A 16 10.39 -51.63 -43.31
N GLY A 17 10.36 -50.30 -43.47
CA GLY A 17 10.15 -49.37 -42.38
C GLY A 17 8.82 -49.71 -41.72
N SER A 18 8.89 -50.38 -40.57
CA SER A 18 7.70 -50.95 -39.94
C SER A 18 6.68 -49.84 -39.70
N ARG A 19 5.45 -50.02 -40.19
CA ARG A 19 4.30 -49.18 -39.83
C ARG A 19 4.12 -49.07 -38.31
N ARG A 20 4.78 -49.94 -37.52
CA ARG A 20 4.85 -49.87 -36.06
C ARG A 20 5.74 -48.71 -35.59
N PHE A 21 6.91 -48.49 -36.18
CA PHE A 21 7.83 -47.44 -35.74
C PHE A 21 7.25 -46.03 -35.96
N LEU A 22 6.61 -45.79 -37.11
CA LEU A 22 5.90 -44.54 -37.41
C LEU A 22 4.68 -44.33 -36.50
N ARG A 23 3.96 -45.40 -36.15
CA ARG A 23 2.86 -45.35 -35.18
C ARG A 23 3.35 -44.99 -33.77
N TRP A 24 4.49 -45.54 -33.34
CA TRP A 24 5.09 -45.21 -32.04
C TRP A 24 5.58 -43.77 -31.97
N THR A 25 6.18 -43.24 -33.05
CA THR A 25 6.61 -41.83 -33.09
C THR A 25 5.42 -40.87 -33.08
N VAL A 26 4.37 -41.16 -33.85
CA VAL A 26 3.14 -40.37 -33.84
C VAL A 26 2.48 -40.41 -32.45
N PHE A 27 2.43 -41.58 -31.80
CA PHE A 27 1.85 -41.71 -30.46
C PHE A 27 2.65 -40.93 -29.39
N LEU A 28 3.98 -40.92 -29.47
CA LEU A 28 4.83 -40.15 -28.56
C LEU A 28 4.68 -38.63 -28.75
N VAL A 29 4.52 -38.16 -30.00
CA VAL A 29 4.26 -36.74 -30.29
C VAL A 29 2.88 -36.32 -29.77
N PHE A 30 1.85 -37.13 -29.96
CA PHE A 30 0.51 -36.84 -29.42
C PHE A 30 0.48 -36.93 -27.89
N ALA A 31 1.22 -37.85 -27.27
CA ALA A 31 1.36 -37.93 -25.82
C ALA A 31 2.09 -36.70 -25.24
N ALA A 32 3.13 -36.20 -25.91
CA ALA A 32 3.84 -34.98 -25.54
C ALA A 32 2.98 -33.71 -25.69
N LEU A 33 2.18 -33.62 -26.76
CA LEU A 33 1.22 -32.52 -26.94
C LEU A 33 0.06 -32.60 -25.94
N ALA A 34 -0.38 -33.80 -25.56
CA ALA A 34 -1.37 -34.00 -24.51
C ALA A 34 -0.82 -33.62 -23.13
N SER A 35 0.44 -33.92 -22.81
CA SER A 35 1.05 -33.48 -21.55
C SER A 35 1.30 -31.97 -21.52
N VAL A 36 1.67 -31.31 -22.63
CA VAL A 36 1.71 -29.83 -22.70
C VAL A 36 0.31 -29.21 -22.57
N GLY A 37 -0.72 -29.83 -23.16
CA GLY A 37 -2.12 -29.40 -23.00
C GLY A 37 -2.66 -29.58 -21.59
N ILE A 38 -2.29 -30.67 -20.90
CA ILE A 38 -2.65 -30.93 -19.50
C ILE A 38 -1.89 -29.98 -18.57
N ILE A 39 -0.60 -29.75 -18.81
CA ILE A 39 0.19 -28.76 -18.05
C ILE A 39 -0.38 -27.35 -18.23
N SER A 40 -0.79 -26.98 -19.45
CA SER A 40 -1.47 -25.70 -19.75
C SER A 40 -2.85 -25.58 -19.09
N GLN A 41 -3.56 -26.69 -18.87
CA GLN A 41 -4.83 -26.67 -18.13
C GLN A 41 -4.64 -26.63 -16.61
N THR A 42 -3.53 -27.18 -16.09
CA THR A 42 -3.16 -27.08 -14.66
C THR A 42 -2.43 -25.77 -14.30
N TYR A 43 -1.73 -25.15 -15.25
CA TYR A 43 -1.22 -23.77 -15.17
C TYR A 43 -2.28 -22.79 -15.68
N ARG A 44 -3.48 -22.87 -15.11
CA ARG A 44 -4.32 -21.69 -14.99
C ARG A 44 -4.10 -21.19 -13.56
N PRO A 45 -3.48 -20.01 -13.36
CA PRO A 45 -3.43 -19.43 -12.04
C PRO A 45 -4.87 -19.36 -11.51
N SER A 46 -5.10 -20.02 -10.40
CA SER A 46 -6.41 -20.16 -9.73
C SER A 46 -6.94 -18.84 -9.17
N THR A 47 -6.31 -17.70 -9.49
CA THR A 47 -6.62 -16.37 -8.99
C THR A 47 -7.84 -15.71 -9.64
N LEU A 48 -8.38 -16.22 -10.76
CA LEU A 48 -9.49 -15.55 -11.46
C LEU A 48 -10.86 -16.26 -11.39
N ARG A 49 -11.00 -17.34 -10.61
CA ARG A 49 -12.26 -18.11 -10.55
C ARG A 49 -13.16 -17.83 -9.34
N GLY A 50 -12.85 -16.79 -8.56
CA GLY A 50 -13.55 -16.45 -7.31
C GLY A 50 -14.10 -15.03 -7.21
N LEU A 51 -14.17 -14.24 -8.29
CA LEU A 51 -14.79 -12.91 -8.29
C LEU A 51 -16.32 -13.03 -8.42
N THR A 52 -16.96 -13.71 -7.47
CA THR A 52 -18.43 -13.71 -7.36
C THR A 52 -18.88 -12.51 -6.55
N ASN A 53 -19.38 -11.47 -7.23
CA ASN A 53 -20.45 -10.53 -6.80
C ASN A 53 -20.51 -10.10 -5.31
N ARG A 54 -19.37 -9.89 -4.64
CA ARG A 54 -19.36 -9.18 -3.36
C ARG A 54 -19.28 -7.70 -3.71
N LYS A 55 -20.40 -6.97 -3.59
CA LYS A 55 -20.38 -5.50 -3.66
C LYS A 55 -19.35 -5.00 -2.67
N GLU A 56 -18.38 -4.25 -3.17
CA GLU A 56 -17.38 -3.56 -2.35
C GLU A 56 -18.09 -2.72 -1.28
N LYS A 57 -17.56 -2.74 -0.06
CA LYS A 57 -18.13 -1.96 1.05
C LYS A 57 -17.54 -0.55 1.03
N HIS A 58 -17.98 0.23 0.06
CA HIS A 58 -17.72 1.66 0.07
C HIS A 58 -18.41 2.29 1.29
N LEU A 59 -17.67 3.11 2.03
CA LEU A 59 -18.16 3.93 3.13
C LEU A 59 -17.78 5.38 2.83
N SER A 60 -18.78 6.25 2.68
CA SER A 60 -18.47 7.66 2.44
C SER A 60 -17.83 8.31 3.68
N PRO A 61 -16.94 9.30 3.50
CA PRO A 61 -16.42 10.12 4.61
C PRO A 61 -17.52 10.70 5.50
N ALA A 62 -18.60 11.23 4.90
CA ALA A 62 -19.74 11.79 5.62
C ALA A 62 -20.43 10.75 6.52
N GLU A 63 -20.65 9.53 6.03
CA GLU A 63 -21.20 8.44 6.85
C GLU A 63 -20.23 8.03 7.96
N LEU A 64 -18.93 7.90 7.68
CA LEU A 64 -17.93 7.56 8.69
C LEU A 64 -17.87 8.60 9.81
N MET A 65 -17.89 9.89 9.47
CA MET A 65 -17.85 10.99 10.44
C MET A 65 -19.07 11.03 11.37
N GLN A 66 -20.20 10.45 10.96
CA GLN A 66 -21.42 10.32 11.76
C GLN A 66 -21.45 9.05 12.64
N ARG A 67 -20.56 8.08 12.39
CA ARG A 67 -20.49 6.86 13.20
C ARG A 67 -19.92 7.17 14.59
N PRO A 68 -20.31 6.39 15.61
CA PRO A 68 -19.63 6.47 16.90
C PRO A 68 -18.16 6.10 16.74
N ILE A 69 -17.30 6.81 17.47
CA ILE A 69 -15.88 6.48 17.59
C ILE A 69 -15.76 5.09 18.23
N SER A 70 -14.84 4.27 17.73
CA SER A 70 -14.58 2.93 18.30
C SER A 70 -14.18 3.01 19.77
N GLU A 71 -14.86 2.26 20.62
CA GLU A 71 -14.50 2.09 22.04
C GLU A 71 -13.34 1.09 22.23
N SER A 72 -13.01 0.32 21.18
CA SER A 72 -11.93 -0.68 21.23
C SER A 72 -10.60 -0.05 20.81
N LEU A 73 -9.89 0.50 21.79
CA LEU A 73 -8.61 1.21 21.61
C LEU A 73 -7.39 0.29 21.47
N GLN A 74 -7.58 -1.03 21.53
CA GLN A 74 -6.50 -2.03 21.43
C GLN A 74 -6.61 -2.89 20.16
N THR A 75 -7.60 -2.62 19.31
CA THR A 75 -7.81 -3.33 18.04
C THR A 75 -7.78 -2.34 16.88
N ILE A 76 -7.41 -2.81 15.70
CA ILE A 76 -7.45 -2.00 14.48
C ILE A 76 -8.84 -2.15 13.82
N PRO A 77 -9.62 -1.07 13.65
CA PRO A 77 -10.83 -1.12 12.87
C PRO A 77 -10.54 -1.50 11.42
N LYS A 78 -11.38 -2.34 10.82
CA LYS A 78 -11.31 -2.74 9.41
C LYS A 78 -11.77 -1.60 8.48
N LEU A 79 -11.07 -0.48 8.56
CA LEU A 79 -11.22 0.70 7.72
C LEU A 79 -9.95 0.87 6.88
N PHE A 80 -10.12 1.03 5.58
CA PHE A 80 -9.04 1.32 4.65
C PHE A 80 -9.26 2.70 4.06
N HIS A 81 -8.35 3.63 4.36
CA HIS A 81 -8.41 5.03 3.96
C HIS A 81 -7.46 5.29 2.79
N GLN A 82 -7.97 5.95 1.75
CA GLN A 82 -7.17 6.56 0.70
C GLN A 82 -7.68 7.98 0.47
N SER A 83 -6.89 8.84 -0.16
CA SER A 83 -7.30 10.22 -0.40
C SER A 83 -6.83 10.71 -1.76
N TRP A 84 -7.67 11.53 -2.38
CA TRP A 84 -7.41 12.20 -3.65
C TRP A 84 -8.09 13.56 -3.65
N SER A 85 -7.83 14.39 -4.66
CA SER A 85 -8.52 15.68 -4.78
C SER A 85 -10.01 15.52 -5.05
N SER A 86 -10.43 14.47 -5.75
CA SER A 86 -11.83 14.17 -6.08
C SER A 86 -12.13 12.66 -6.01
N THR A 87 -13.35 12.27 -6.36
CA THR A 87 -13.74 10.85 -6.51
C THR A 87 -13.30 10.24 -7.85
N ASP A 88 -12.84 11.05 -8.80
CA ASP A 88 -12.44 10.60 -10.13
C ASP A 88 -10.94 10.27 -10.12
N LEU A 89 -10.64 8.97 -10.03
CA LEU A 89 -9.28 8.48 -9.94
C LEU A 89 -8.66 8.25 -11.33
N PRO A 90 -7.37 8.61 -11.52
CA PRO A 90 -6.59 8.14 -12.67
C PRO A 90 -6.60 6.61 -12.79
N ALA A 91 -6.51 6.09 -14.02
CA ALA A 91 -6.68 4.66 -14.29
C ALA A 91 -5.74 3.74 -13.48
N LYS A 92 -4.45 4.10 -13.36
CA LYS A 92 -3.50 3.30 -12.57
C LYS A 92 -3.82 3.34 -11.06
N PHE A 93 -4.25 4.50 -10.55
CA PHE A 93 -4.68 4.63 -9.14
C PHE A 93 -5.90 3.78 -8.84
N GLU A 94 -6.89 3.76 -9.74
CA GLU A 94 -8.05 2.89 -9.59
C GLU A 94 -7.66 1.40 -9.67
N GLN A 95 -6.73 1.04 -10.56
CA GLN A 95 -6.19 -0.33 -10.67
C GLN A 95 -5.51 -0.77 -9.36
N TRP A 96 -4.61 0.03 -8.79
CA TRP A 96 -3.91 -0.32 -7.56
C TRP A 96 -4.83 -0.27 -6.34
N SER A 97 -5.71 0.73 -6.25
CA SER A 97 -6.76 0.79 -5.22
C SER A 97 -7.67 -0.45 -5.24
N ALA A 98 -8.05 -0.94 -6.43
CA ALA A 98 -8.84 -2.17 -6.58
C ALA A 98 -8.11 -3.40 -6.03
N THR A 99 -6.78 -3.47 -6.13
CA THR A 99 -6.03 -4.57 -5.48
C THR A 99 -6.20 -4.52 -3.96
N CYS A 100 -6.14 -3.34 -3.34
CA CYS A 100 -6.38 -3.17 -1.91
C CYS A 100 -7.79 -3.58 -1.50
N ARG A 101 -8.81 -3.23 -2.28
CA ARG A 101 -10.19 -3.70 -2.05
C ARG A 101 -10.29 -5.23 -2.18
N SER A 102 -9.61 -5.82 -3.16
CA SER A 102 -9.63 -7.27 -3.40
C SER A 102 -8.95 -8.08 -2.28
N GLN A 103 -7.85 -7.56 -1.71
CA GLN A 103 -7.14 -8.19 -0.60
C GLN A 103 -7.86 -8.04 0.74
N HIS A 104 -8.81 -7.10 0.85
CA HIS A 104 -9.51 -6.77 2.09
C HIS A 104 -11.05 -6.84 1.92
N PRO A 105 -11.62 -7.97 1.48
CA PRO A 105 -13.03 -8.06 1.04
C PRO A 105 -14.06 -7.92 2.16
N ASP A 106 -13.65 -7.88 3.42
CA ASP A 106 -14.51 -7.65 4.58
C ASP A 106 -14.29 -6.29 5.27
N TRP A 107 -13.29 -5.52 4.82
CA TRP A 107 -13.02 -4.15 5.24
C TRP A 107 -13.96 -3.15 4.55
N GLU A 108 -14.10 -1.96 5.15
CA GLU A 108 -14.80 -0.83 4.55
C GLU A 108 -13.78 0.16 3.98
N TRP A 109 -14.01 0.61 2.75
CA TRP A 109 -13.10 1.50 2.03
C TRP A 109 -13.64 2.92 2.04
N VAL A 110 -12.76 3.88 2.34
CA VAL A 110 -13.07 5.31 2.46
C VAL A 110 -12.10 6.10 1.59
N LEU A 111 -12.61 6.73 0.53
CA LEU A 111 -11.88 7.71 -0.26
C LEU A 111 -12.23 9.11 0.23
N TRP A 112 -11.22 9.86 0.67
CA TRP A 112 -11.38 11.23 1.16
C TRP A 112 -11.01 12.25 0.07
N THR A 113 -11.94 13.15 -0.27
CA THR A 113 -11.65 14.31 -1.13
C THR A 113 -11.07 15.50 -0.34
N ASP A 114 -10.63 16.55 -1.03
CA ASP A 114 -10.20 17.79 -0.38
C ASP A 114 -11.32 18.45 0.43
N GLU A 115 -12.56 18.38 -0.04
CA GLU A 115 -13.73 18.87 0.69
C GLU A 115 -14.01 18.03 1.95
N ASP A 116 -13.93 16.70 1.84
CA ASP A 116 -14.09 15.81 2.99
C ASP A 116 -13.00 16.06 4.05
N ASN A 117 -11.78 16.36 3.60
CA ASN A 117 -10.65 16.67 4.46
C ASN A 117 -10.87 17.95 5.27
N GLU A 118 -11.37 19.00 4.62
CA GLU A 118 -11.72 20.23 5.33
C GLU A 118 -12.90 20.01 6.29
N GLU A 119 -13.90 19.22 5.89
CA GLU A 119 -15.05 18.89 6.73
C GLU A 119 -14.67 18.07 7.97
N LEU A 120 -13.75 17.11 7.82
CA LEU A 120 -13.16 16.37 8.94
C LEU A 120 -12.52 17.31 9.96
N VAL A 121 -11.75 18.30 9.49
CA VAL A 121 -11.11 19.27 10.38
C VAL A 121 -12.15 20.17 11.05
N LYS A 122 -13.15 20.65 10.30
CA LYS A 122 -14.24 21.48 10.86
C LYS A 122 -15.02 20.76 11.95
N THR A 123 -15.40 19.51 11.68
CA THR A 123 -16.27 18.74 12.56
C THR A 123 -15.52 18.19 13.78
N HIS A 124 -14.34 17.60 13.58
CA HIS A 124 -13.65 16.80 14.61
C HIS A 124 -12.42 17.48 15.22
N PHE A 125 -11.84 18.47 14.53
CA PHE A 125 -10.65 19.22 14.97
C PHE A 125 -10.80 20.74 14.81
N PRO A 126 -11.90 21.37 15.27
CA PRO A 126 -12.16 22.80 15.02
C PRO A 126 -11.05 23.73 15.55
N TRP A 127 -10.31 23.29 16.58
CA TRP A 127 -9.16 24.01 17.12
C TRP A 127 -7.96 24.07 16.17
N LEU A 128 -7.90 23.20 15.16
CA LEU A 128 -6.84 23.09 14.16
C LEU A 128 -7.21 23.84 12.86
N LEU A 129 -8.49 24.15 12.64
CA LEU A 129 -9.00 24.66 11.35
C LEU A 129 -8.23 25.87 10.82
N LYS A 130 -7.94 26.86 11.66
CA LYS A 130 -7.17 28.05 11.26
C LYS A 130 -5.76 27.67 10.77
N THR A 131 -5.09 26.76 11.48
CA THR A 131 -3.76 26.27 11.09
C THR A 131 -3.84 25.49 9.78
N TYR A 132 -4.81 24.60 9.65
CA TYR A 132 -5.04 23.78 8.47
C TYR A 132 -5.26 24.64 7.21
N GLN A 133 -6.15 25.64 7.29
CA GLN A 133 -6.41 26.56 6.18
C GLN A 133 -5.20 27.44 5.85
N SER A 134 -4.34 27.75 6.83
CA SER A 134 -3.11 28.52 6.61
C SER A 134 -1.95 27.73 5.99
N LEU A 135 -2.09 26.41 5.82
CA LEU A 135 -1.04 25.60 5.17
C LEU A 135 -0.84 26.04 3.71
N PRO A 136 0.40 26.03 3.20
CA PRO A 136 0.73 26.66 1.91
C PRO A 136 0.06 26.04 0.68
N GLY A 137 -0.33 24.76 0.72
CA GLY A 137 -0.92 24.07 -0.44
C GLY A 137 -1.61 22.76 -0.05
N THR A 138 -2.30 22.16 -1.02
CA THR A 138 -3.11 20.94 -0.83
C THR A 138 -2.27 19.75 -0.36
N ILE A 139 -1.07 19.56 -0.88
CA ILE A 139 -0.19 18.46 -0.43
C ILE A 139 0.14 18.55 1.07
N TYR A 140 0.34 19.75 1.61
CA TYR A 140 0.56 19.95 3.05
C TYR A 140 -0.67 19.54 3.86
N ARG A 141 -1.85 19.85 3.33
CA ARG A 141 -3.14 19.51 3.95
C ARG A 141 -3.36 18.00 3.92
N ALA A 142 -3.13 17.35 2.78
CA ALA A 142 -3.19 15.89 2.61
C ALA A 142 -2.23 15.15 3.57
N ASP A 143 -0.99 15.65 3.71
CA ASP A 143 -0.01 15.14 4.66
C ASP A 143 -0.44 15.27 6.13
N LEU A 144 -1.12 16.37 6.48
CA LEU A 144 -1.61 16.56 7.84
C LEU A 144 -2.83 15.67 8.14
N VAL A 145 -3.81 15.60 7.24
CA VAL A 145 -5.11 14.92 7.51
C VAL A 145 -5.00 13.41 7.61
N ARG A 146 -4.04 12.77 6.95
CA ARG A 146 -3.80 11.33 7.14
C ARG A 146 -3.48 10.97 8.59
N ASN A 147 -2.86 11.87 9.36
CA ASN A 147 -2.68 11.68 10.81
C ASN A 147 -4.02 11.77 11.57
N LEU A 148 -4.96 12.60 11.09
CA LEU A 148 -6.28 12.76 11.69
C LEU A 148 -7.16 11.53 11.47
N TYR A 149 -7.07 10.86 10.31
CA TYR A 149 -7.76 9.57 10.10
C TYR A 149 -7.27 8.53 11.11
N MET A 150 -5.95 8.38 11.21
CA MET A 150 -5.31 7.41 12.10
C MET A 150 -5.61 7.69 13.58
N TYR A 151 -5.66 8.96 13.97
CA TYR A 151 -6.05 9.33 15.33
C TYR A 151 -7.54 9.05 15.59
N MET A 152 -8.42 9.49 14.69
CA MET A 152 -9.85 9.52 14.94
C MET A 152 -10.55 8.16 14.71
N PHE A 153 -10.20 7.50 13.62
CA PHE A 153 -10.88 6.29 13.17
C PHE A 153 -9.98 5.04 13.26
N GLY A 154 -8.66 5.22 13.36
CA GLY A 154 -7.70 4.12 13.27
C GLY A 154 -7.72 3.48 11.89
N GLY A 155 -7.44 2.19 11.81
CA GLY A 155 -7.47 1.45 10.55
C GLY A 155 -6.14 1.53 9.81
N VAL A 156 -6.20 1.51 8.49
CA VAL A 156 -5.05 1.60 7.58
C VAL A 156 -5.25 2.77 6.65
N TYR A 157 -4.20 3.57 6.46
CA TYR A 157 -4.10 4.55 5.39
C TYR A 157 -3.02 4.10 4.40
N ALA A 158 -3.28 4.25 3.11
CA ALA A 158 -2.30 4.09 2.05
C ALA A 158 -2.54 5.12 0.94
N ASP A 159 -1.47 5.61 0.31
CA ASP A 159 -1.58 6.43 -0.89
C ASP A 159 -2.18 5.61 -2.06
N LEU A 160 -2.62 6.28 -3.12
CA LEU A 160 -3.27 5.64 -4.27
C LEU A 160 -2.29 4.95 -5.22
N ASP A 161 -1.00 5.24 -5.10
CA ASP A 161 0.07 4.54 -5.81
C ASP A 161 0.57 3.27 -5.08
N VAL A 162 -0.22 2.78 -4.12
CA VAL A 162 0.03 1.53 -3.39
C VAL A 162 -0.79 0.38 -3.97
N GLU A 163 -0.10 -0.67 -4.41
CA GLU A 163 -0.68 -1.99 -4.70
C GLU A 163 -0.63 -2.86 -3.43
N CYS A 164 -1.77 -3.43 -3.04
CA CYS A 164 -1.83 -4.39 -1.95
C CYS A 164 -1.62 -5.81 -2.46
N LEU A 165 -0.64 -6.49 -1.86
CA LEU A 165 -0.22 -7.84 -2.25
C LEU A 165 -0.83 -8.93 -1.36
N ARG A 166 -1.12 -8.60 -0.09
CA ARG A 166 -1.65 -9.55 0.91
C ARG A 166 -2.58 -8.84 1.90
N PRO A 167 -3.49 -9.57 2.57
CA PRO A 167 -4.28 -9.02 3.67
C PRO A 167 -3.39 -8.59 4.85
N VAL A 168 -3.56 -7.35 5.31
CA VAL A 168 -2.81 -6.79 6.44
C VAL A 168 -3.24 -7.32 7.81
N ASP A 169 -4.37 -8.04 7.90
CA ASP A 169 -4.78 -8.72 9.14
C ASP A 169 -3.66 -9.62 9.69
N GLN A 170 -3.00 -10.36 8.80
CA GLN A 170 -1.88 -11.25 9.17
C GLN A 170 -0.67 -10.48 9.68
N LEU A 171 -0.42 -9.28 9.16
CA LEU A 171 0.63 -8.39 9.65
C LEU A 171 0.36 -8.04 11.11
N PHE A 172 -0.85 -7.58 11.43
CA PHE A 172 -1.19 -7.15 12.78
C PHE A 172 -1.21 -8.30 13.79
N ASP A 173 -1.59 -9.50 13.37
CA ASP A 173 -1.52 -10.71 14.19
C ASP A 173 -0.08 -11.00 14.65
N THR A 174 0.94 -10.75 13.82
CA THR A 174 2.35 -10.93 14.23
C THR A 174 2.78 -10.00 15.37
N TYR A 175 2.07 -8.87 15.54
CA TYR A 175 2.28 -7.91 16.62
C TYR A 175 1.21 -8.01 17.73
N ASN A 176 0.45 -9.11 17.74
CA ASN A 176 -0.64 -9.37 18.69
C ASN A 176 -1.71 -8.28 18.72
N VAL A 177 -2.10 -7.77 17.55
CA VAL A 177 -3.21 -6.82 17.40
C VAL A 177 -4.27 -7.40 16.48
N SER A 178 -5.46 -7.62 17.02
CA SER A 178 -6.59 -8.10 16.22
C SER A 178 -7.27 -6.97 15.45
N THR A 179 -7.83 -7.31 14.29
CA THR A 179 -8.69 -6.44 13.51
C THR A 179 -10.17 -6.68 13.81
N VAL A 180 -10.98 -5.62 13.82
CA VAL A 180 -12.43 -5.72 14.11
C VAL A 180 -13.25 -4.86 13.15
N PRO A 181 -14.47 -5.24 12.75
CA PRO A 181 -15.35 -4.33 12.01
C PRO A 181 -15.61 -3.05 12.81
N HIS A 182 -15.57 -1.89 12.16
CA HIS A 182 -15.68 -0.58 12.84
C HIS A 182 -16.93 -0.45 13.72
N LEU A 183 -18.07 -0.96 13.26
CA LEU A 183 -19.35 -0.89 13.98
C LEU A 183 -19.54 -1.99 15.05
N LYS A 184 -18.65 -2.98 15.16
CA LYS A 184 -18.80 -4.05 16.16
C LYS A 184 -18.10 -3.65 17.46
N THR A 185 -18.92 -3.28 18.45
CA THR A 185 -18.49 -2.74 19.74
C THR A 185 -17.94 -3.76 20.74
N ARG A 186 -17.88 -5.08 20.45
CA ARG A 186 -17.27 -6.06 21.36
C ARG A 186 -16.71 -7.29 20.63
N PRO A 187 -15.44 -7.63 20.82
CA PRO A 187 -15.03 -9.03 20.83
C PRO A 187 -15.69 -9.69 22.05
N HIS A 188 -16.36 -10.83 21.85
CA HIS A 188 -16.60 -11.75 22.94
C HIS A 188 -15.24 -12.12 23.54
N SER A 189 -15.08 -11.91 24.85
CA SER A 189 -13.93 -12.33 25.68
C SER A 189 -12.53 -11.95 25.16
N ILE A 190 -12.06 -10.73 25.47
CA ILE A 190 -10.61 -10.48 25.56
C ILE A 190 -10.22 -10.68 27.03
N ASP A 191 -9.98 -11.93 27.43
CA ASP A 191 -9.40 -12.28 28.74
C ASP A 191 -7.87 -12.06 28.78
N LYS A 192 -7.29 -11.41 27.75
CA LYS A 192 -5.88 -11.04 27.70
C LYS A 192 -5.74 -9.58 27.33
N VAL A 193 -5.78 -8.70 28.33
CA VAL A 193 -5.31 -7.31 28.20
C VAL A 193 -3.86 -7.36 27.73
N HIS A 194 -3.58 -6.86 26.52
CA HIS A 194 -2.22 -6.82 26.01
C HIS A 194 -1.42 -5.74 26.75
N THR A 195 -0.20 -6.07 27.16
CA THR A 195 0.68 -5.16 27.90
C THR A 195 1.10 -3.92 27.11
N SER A 196 0.94 -3.89 25.78
CA SER A 196 1.36 -2.76 24.93
C SER A 196 0.23 -1.81 24.49
N GLY A 197 -1.01 -2.00 24.98
CA GLY A 197 -2.12 -1.06 24.78
C GLY A 197 -2.37 -0.65 23.31
N ARG A 198 -2.50 0.67 23.08
CA ARG A 198 -2.72 1.27 21.75
C ARG A 198 -1.49 1.07 20.85
N LYS A 199 -1.68 0.81 19.56
CA LYS A 199 -0.57 0.63 18.60
C LYS A 199 -0.65 1.54 17.39
N ALA A 200 0.50 1.97 16.88
CA ALA A 200 0.66 2.59 15.58
C ALA A 200 1.76 1.88 14.77
N PHE A 201 1.59 1.81 13.46
CA PHE A 201 2.47 1.09 12.54
C PHE A 201 2.88 2.02 11.40
N PHE A 202 4.16 1.97 11.04
CA PHE A 202 4.72 2.75 9.94
C PHE A 202 5.59 1.86 9.06
N GLY A 203 5.44 1.97 7.74
CA GLY A 203 6.36 1.35 6.80
C GLY A 203 7.68 2.11 6.75
N ARG A 204 8.79 1.41 6.50
CA ARG A 204 10.09 2.05 6.23
C ARG A 204 10.60 1.65 4.86
N MET A 205 11.30 2.56 4.19
CA MET A 205 11.91 2.30 2.89
C MET A 205 13.29 1.67 3.03
N GLY A 206 13.60 0.81 2.07
CA GLY A 206 14.95 0.30 1.80
C GLY A 206 15.68 -0.27 3.01
N THR A 207 16.98 -0.34 2.91
CA THR A 207 17.89 -0.87 3.92
C THR A 207 18.50 0.21 4.81
N ASP A 208 18.57 1.47 4.34
CA ASP A 208 19.10 2.60 5.10
C ASP A 208 18.02 3.33 5.94
N PRO A 209 18.05 3.26 7.28
CA PRO A 209 17.10 3.97 8.14
C PRO A 209 17.53 5.42 8.49
N GLY A 210 18.68 5.87 8.00
CA GLY A 210 19.34 7.09 8.45
C GLY A 210 18.80 8.39 7.84
N PHE A 211 18.16 8.33 6.68
CA PHE A 211 17.71 9.52 5.96
C PHE A 211 16.31 9.97 6.40
N SER A 212 16.04 11.28 6.27
CA SER A 212 14.84 11.92 6.81
C SER A 212 13.53 11.41 6.20
N ASN A 213 13.58 10.93 4.97
CA ASN A 213 12.41 10.41 4.26
C ASN A 213 12.25 8.89 4.37
N SER A 214 13.11 8.21 5.15
CA SER A 214 13.13 6.73 5.25
C SER A 214 11.86 6.10 5.80
N ILE A 215 10.96 6.89 6.40
CA ILE A 215 9.65 6.47 6.87
C ILE A 215 8.59 7.33 6.16
N PRO A 216 8.06 6.88 5.01
CA PRO A 216 7.00 7.58 4.31
C PRO A 216 5.74 7.65 5.17
N ASN A 217 5.03 8.77 5.09
CA ASN A 217 3.66 8.90 5.59
C ASN A 217 2.63 8.36 4.57
N ALA A 218 3.07 7.66 3.53
CA ALA A 218 2.25 7.07 2.45
C ALA A 218 1.64 5.70 2.81
N TRP A 219 2.01 5.11 3.93
CA TRP A 219 1.33 3.95 4.52
C TRP A 219 1.45 4.00 6.04
N MET A 220 0.31 3.94 6.72
CA MET A 220 0.23 3.98 8.18
C MET A 220 -0.92 3.11 8.66
N ALA A 221 -0.82 2.57 9.87
CA ALA A 221 -1.96 1.92 10.51
C ALA A 221 -2.00 2.23 12.00
N SER A 222 -3.18 2.19 12.60
CA SER A 222 -3.29 2.42 14.04
C SER A 222 -4.57 1.90 14.67
N THR A 223 -4.47 1.66 15.98
CA THR A 223 -5.63 1.69 16.87
C THR A 223 -6.13 3.13 17.00
N PRO A 224 -7.44 3.38 17.11
CA PRO A 224 -8.00 4.70 17.37
C PRO A 224 -7.43 5.32 18.65
N GLY A 225 -7.25 6.64 18.65
CA GLY A 225 -6.78 7.40 19.81
C GLY A 225 -5.30 7.23 20.16
N HIS A 226 -4.48 6.70 19.25
CA HIS A 226 -3.04 6.59 19.51
C HIS A 226 -2.41 8.00 19.58
N PRO A 227 -1.81 8.40 20.72
CA PRO A 227 -1.51 9.81 21.01
C PRO A 227 -0.37 10.39 20.17
N PHE A 228 0.46 9.53 19.55
CA PHE A 228 1.53 9.96 18.65
C PHE A 228 1.02 10.78 17.45
N PHE A 229 -0.15 10.48 16.90
CA PHE A 229 -0.68 11.25 15.77
C PHE A 229 -1.01 12.69 16.16
N LEU A 230 -1.51 12.94 17.39
CA LEU A 230 -1.68 14.30 17.90
C LEU A 230 -0.35 15.01 18.11
N LEU A 231 0.68 14.31 18.59
CA LEU A 231 2.03 14.87 18.71
C LEU A 231 2.54 15.40 17.36
N VAL A 232 2.35 14.64 16.27
CA VAL A 232 2.72 15.09 14.92
C VAL A 232 1.92 16.35 14.55
N VAL A 233 0.60 16.33 14.71
CA VAL A 233 -0.29 17.47 14.39
C VAL A 233 0.07 18.73 15.18
N GLU A 234 0.35 18.61 16.47
CA GLU A 234 0.75 19.72 17.33
C GLU A 234 2.10 20.31 16.91
N SER A 235 3.05 19.46 16.51
CA SER A 235 4.34 19.93 15.98
C SER A 235 4.21 20.76 14.70
N VAL A 236 3.24 20.44 13.83
CA VAL A 236 2.92 21.22 12.63
C VAL A 236 2.32 22.56 13.02
N LYS A 237 1.32 22.55 13.91
CA LYS A 237 0.69 23.77 14.41
C LYS A 237 1.69 24.71 15.07
N ASP A 238 2.61 24.20 15.87
CA ASP A 238 3.66 25.00 16.47
C ASP A 238 4.63 25.55 15.41
N SER A 239 5.02 24.74 14.43
CA SER A 239 5.86 25.21 13.30
C SER A 239 5.20 26.36 12.53
N MET A 240 3.88 26.29 12.30
CA MET A 240 3.12 27.35 11.63
C MET A 240 3.02 28.62 12.47
N ARG A 241 2.87 28.51 13.80
CA ARG A 241 2.88 29.67 14.72
C ARG A 241 4.17 30.47 14.66
N TRP A 242 5.30 29.81 14.40
CA TRP A 242 6.61 30.44 14.28
C TRP A 242 6.96 30.88 12.84
N GLY A 243 6.00 30.85 11.91
CA GLY A 243 6.19 31.36 10.54
C GLY A 243 7.12 30.50 9.66
N SER A 244 7.11 29.18 9.84
CA SER A 244 7.95 28.27 9.05
C SER A 244 7.65 28.36 7.54
N ARG A 245 8.72 28.40 6.73
CA ARG A 245 8.66 28.35 5.25
C ARG A 245 9.21 27.04 4.68
N LYS A 246 9.04 25.95 5.44
CA LYS A 246 9.51 24.61 5.06
C LYS A 246 8.68 24.04 3.93
N GLY A 247 9.30 23.21 3.08
CA GLY A 247 8.60 22.43 2.07
C GLY A 247 7.64 21.39 2.66
N PRO A 248 6.83 20.70 1.83
CA PRO A 248 5.81 19.77 2.31
C PRO A 248 6.39 18.63 3.14
N GLU A 249 7.47 18.00 2.68
CA GLU A 249 8.15 16.91 3.41
C GLU A 249 8.57 17.32 4.82
N ASP A 250 9.15 18.52 4.93
CA ASP A 250 9.72 19.06 6.16
C ASP A 250 8.67 19.67 7.11
N LEU A 251 7.53 20.11 6.59
CA LEU A 251 6.49 20.75 7.40
C LEU A 251 5.47 19.74 7.89
N THR A 252 4.93 18.91 7.01
CA THR A 252 3.80 18.00 7.26
C THR A 252 4.06 16.56 6.83
N GLY A 253 5.01 16.33 5.92
CA GLY A 253 5.26 15.05 5.28
C GLY A 253 6.30 14.16 5.96
N PRO A 254 7.01 13.30 5.20
CA PRO A 254 7.84 12.22 5.74
C PRO A 254 8.98 12.70 6.64
N ALA A 255 9.71 13.77 6.28
CA ALA A 255 10.78 14.30 7.12
C ALA A 255 10.27 14.81 8.48
N ARG A 256 9.06 15.41 8.52
CA ARG A 256 8.41 15.76 9.80
C ARG A 256 8.05 14.52 10.61
N LEU A 257 7.43 13.52 9.99
CA LEU A 257 7.08 12.26 10.65
C LEU A 257 8.32 11.57 11.25
N TYR A 258 9.38 11.43 10.46
CA TYR A 258 10.65 10.85 10.89
C TYR A 258 11.23 11.57 12.11
N LYS A 259 11.24 12.91 12.09
CA LYS A 259 11.69 13.70 13.23
C LYS A 259 10.88 13.37 14.50
N MET A 260 9.56 13.25 14.38
CA MET A 260 8.69 12.95 15.52
C MET A 260 8.87 11.52 16.04
N LEU A 261 9.07 10.54 15.15
CA LEU A 261 9.44 9.18 15.55
C LEU A 261 10.78 9.16 16.28
N LYS A 262 11.79 9.90 15.79
CA LYS A 262 13.08 10.02 16.46
C LYS A 262 12.93 10.63 17.85
N GLU A 263 12.13 11.68 18.02
CA GLU A 263 11.86 12.27 19.33
C GLU A 263 11.13 11.28 20.26
N TYR A 264 10.16 10.53 19.74
CA TYR A 264 9.44 9.49 20.47
C TYR A 264 10.38 8.42 21.03
N PHE A 265 11.28 7.88 20.21
CA PHE A 265 12.16 6.78 20.62
C PHE A 265 13.37 7.22 21.47
N THR A 266 13.92 8.43 21.25
CA THR A 266 15.24 8.79 21.81
C THR A 266 15.19 9.67 23.05
N THR A 267 14.15 10.48 23.23
CA THR A 267 14.19 11.54 24.27
C THR A 267 13.65 11.07 25.63
N GLY A 268 12.94 9.93 25.68
CA GLY A 268 12.20 9.48 26.86
C GLY A 268 11.08 10.42 27.32
N LYS A 269 10.90 11.56 26.63
CA LYS A 269 9.88 12.60 26.89
C LYS A 269 8.47 12.07 26.68
N PHE A 270 8.33 11.16 25.72
CA PHE A 270 7.05 10.60 25.27
C PHE A 270 6.86 9.13 25.67
N LYS A 271 7.59 8.65 26.68
CA LYS A 271 7.47 7.27 27.16
C LYS A 271 6.22 7.11 28.04
N GLY A 272 5.36 6.16 27.67
CA GLY A 272 4.12 5.81 28.37
C GLY A 272 3.24 7.03 28.63
N GLU A 273 2.66 7.11 29.83
CA GLU A 273 1.72 8.17 30.22
C GLU A 273 2.22 9.61 30.01
N LYS A 274 3.54 9.83 29.87
CA LYS A 274 4.07 11.17 29.60
C LYS A 274 3.55 11.74 28.27
N LEU A 275 3.39 10.90 27.25
CA LEU A 275 2.83 11.35 25.97
C LEU A 275 1.34 11.64 26.10
N ASP A 276 0.58 10.80 26.79
CA ASP A 276 -0.83 11.07 27.08
C ASP A 276 -1.01 12.37 27.85
N LYS A 277 -0.18 12.63 28.88
CA LYS A 277 -0.17 13.90 29.63
C LYS A 277 0.20 15.09 28.75
N HIS A 278 1.12 14.90 27.80
CA HIS A 278 1.51 15.96 26.85
C HIS A 278 0.32 16.39 25.98
N VAL A 279 -0.40 15.42 25.39
CA VAL A 279 -1.52 15.70 24.49
C VAL A 279 -2.86 15.91 25.22
N ALA A 280 -2.93 15.70 26.53
CA ALA A 280 -4.18 15.80 27.32
C ALA A 280 -4.84 17.18 27.26
N SER A 281 -4.08 18.24 27.00
CA SER A 281 -4.62 19.60 26.82
C SER A 281 -5.34 19.80 25.47
N ASN A 282 -5.14 18.89 24.52
CA ASN A 282 -5.78 18.91 23.22
C ASN A 282 -7.30 18.66 23.38
N PRO A 283 -8.18 19.51 22.80
CA PRO A 283 -9.62 19.32 22.91
C PRO A 283 -10.10 17.94 22.43
N THR A 284 -9.48 17.39 21.39
CA THR A 284 -9.85 16.08 20.82
C THR A 284 -9.27 14.91 21.62
N ALA A 285 -8.27 15.11 22.48
CA ALA A 285 -7.74 14.05 23.37
C ALA A 285 -8.81 13.49 24.32
N LYS A 286 -9.77 14.34 24.73
CA LYS A 286 -10.84 13.95 25.65
C LYS A 286 -11.77 12.87 25.10
N GLN A 287 -11.88 12.74 23.79
CA GLN A 287 -12.73 11.71 23.16
C GLN A 287 -12.23 10.29 23.43
N PHE A 288 -10.91 10.11 23.57
CA PHE A 288 -10.29 8.80 23.74
C PHE A 288 -9.82 8.53 25.17
N THR A 289 -9.98 9.52 26.08
CA THR A 289 -9.46 9.59 27.46
C THR A 289 -8.80 8.28 27.90
N PRO A 290 -7.45 8.18 27.81
CA PRO A 290 -6.76 6.92 28.05
C PRO A 290 -7.10 6.44 29.46
N ARG A 291 -7.66 5.24 29.54
CA ARG A 291 -7.91 4.57 30.82
C ARG A 291 -6.57 4.42 31.53
N GLU A 292 -6.55 4.59 32.85
CA GLU A 292 -5.35 4.39 33.65
C GLU A 292 -4.72 3.02 33.32
N GLY A 293 -3.42 3.00 33.03
CA GLY A 293 -2.68 1.79 32.62
C GLY A 293 -2.79 1.39 31.14
N LEU A 294 -3.52 2.13 30.29
CA LEU A 294 -3.55 1.89 28.84
C LEU A 294 -2.33 2.53 28.15
N ASP A 295 -1.26 1.76 27.99
CA ASP A 295 -0.03 2.21 27.33
C ASP A 295 -0.19 2.39 25.81
N HIS A 296 0.87 2.83 25.15
CA HIS A 296 0.95 2.94 23.70
C HIS A 296 2.32 2.48 23.16
N SER A 297 2.35 1.99 21.91
CA SER A 297 3.59 1.56 21.25
C SER A 297 3.57 1.84 19.75
N ILE A 298 4.75 2.08 19.18
CA ILE A 298 4.93 2.31 17.75
C ILE A 298 5.80 1.20 17.18
N GLU A 299 5.35 0.59 16.09
CA GLU A 299 6.06 -0.42 15.33
C GLU A 299 6.52 0.20 13.99
N VAL A 300 7.83 0.29 13.78
CA VAL A 300 8.41 0.60 12.46
C VAL A 300 8.71 -0.73 11.78
N LEU A 301 7.99 -1.02 10.71
CA LEU A 301 7.98 -2.33 10.07
C LEU A 301 9.30 -2.62 9.32
N PRO A 302 9.67 -3.90 9.14
CA PRO A 302 10.72 -4.27 8.20
C PRO A 302 10.43 -3.74 6.80
N PHE A 303 11.47 -3.29 6.09
CA PHE A 303 11.29 -2.60 4.81
C PHE A 303 10.55 -3.42 3.76
N ASN A 304 10.85 -4.71 3.71
CA ASN A 304 10.25 -5.66 2.78
C ASN A 304 8.75 -5.91 3.01
N TYR A 305 8.14 -5.34 4.06
CA TYR A 305 6.72 -5.52 4.33
C TYR A 305 5.85 -4.55 3.52
N ILE A 306 6.26 -3.28 3.40
CA ILE A 306 5.45 -2.21 2.80
C ILE A 306 6.20 -1.48 1.69
N PHE A 307 7.47 -1.14 1.92
CA PHE A 307 8.31 -0.40 0.98
C PHE A 307 9.61 -1.18 0.72
N PRO A 308 9.57 -2.25 -0.10
CA PRO A 308 10.70 -3.15 -0.32
C PRO A 308 11.92 -2.50 -1.02
N TYR A 309 11.88 -1.21 -1.27
CA TYR A 309 12.95 -0.40 -1.85
C TYR A 309 12.85 1.05 -1.35
N SER A 310 13.78 1.90 -1.77
CA SER A 310 13.77 3.34 -1.46
C SER A 310 14.01 4.19 -2.71
N TRP A 311 13.80 5.49 -2.57
CA TRP A 311 14.16 6.48 -3.59
C TRP A 311 15.63 6.91 -3.52
N GLU A 312 16.39 6.35 -2.59
CA GLU A 312 17.80 6.62 -2.38
C GLU A 312 18.67 5.60 -3.13
N ARG A 313 19.96 5.61 -2.83
CA ARG A 313 20.98 4.77 -3.49
C ARG A 313 20.64 3.27 -3.46
N ASP A 314 20.02 2.77 -2.38
CA ASP A 314 19.70 1.35 -2.23
C ASP A 314 18.46 0.89 -3.01
N GLY A 315 17.74 1.81 -3.68
CA GLY A 315 16.71 1.47 -4.66
C GLY A 315 17.06 1.82 -6.11
N GLU A 316 18.26 2.34 -6.38
CA GLU A 316 18.69 2.78 -7.72
C GLU A 316 18.54 1.67 -8.78
N ALA A 317 18.85 0.42 -8.43
CA ALA A 317 18.81 -0.72 -9.35
C ALA A 317 17.40 -1.10 -9.86
N VAL A 318 16.34 -0.64 -9.19
CA VAL A 318 14.95 -0.97 -9.53
C VAL A 318 14.12 0.27 -9.90
N ARG A 319 14.66 1.47 -9.65
CA ARG A 319 13.91 2.73 -9.70
C ARG A 319 13.22 2.95 -11.03
N ASP A 320 13.92 2.77 -12.14
CA ASP A 320 13.39 3.01 -13.49
C ASP A 320 12.18 2.12 -13.80
N VAL A 321 12.22 0.86 -13.32
CA VAL A 321 11.16 -0.13 -13.54
C VAL A 321 9.97 0.06 -12.59
N CYS A 322 10.22 0.60 -11.40
CA CYS A 322 9.24 0.73 -10.33
C CYS A 322 8.58 2.12 -10.25
N TRP A 323 9.06 3.10 -11.00
CA TRP A 323 8.53 4.46 -11.01
C TRP A 323 7.42 4.60 -12.07
N ALA A 324 6.19 4.85 -11.62
CA ALA A 324 4.97 4.80 -12.43
C ALA A 324 4.92 5.75 -13.64
N THR A 325 5.72 6.82 -13.64
CA THR A 325 5.74 7.85 -14.68
C THR A 325 6.87 7.65 -15.69
N GLN A 326 7.69 6.61 -15.53
CA GLN A 326 8.73 6.26 -16.50
C GLN A 326 8.17 5.38 -17.62
N ASP A 327 8.65 5.57 -18.85
CA ASP A 327 8.28 4.72 -20.00
C ASP A 327 8.66 3.24 -19.79
N THR A 328 9.67 2.99 -18.95
CA THR A 328 10.15 1.64 -18.62
C THR A 328 9.38 0.97 -17.48
N PHE A 329 8.37 1.66 -16.93
CA PHE A 329 7.58 1.18 -15.80
C PHE A 329 6.90 -0.15 -16.10
N SER A 330 6.99 -1.07 -15.15
CA SER A 330 6.24 -2.33 -15.17
C SER A 330 6.05 -2.85 -13.76
N ALA A 331 4.81 -2.80 -13.25
CA ALA A 331 4.45 -3.31 -11.93
C ALA A 331 4.88 -4.78 -11.74
N GLU A 332 4.61 -5.64 -12.73
CA GLU A 332 5.03 -7.04 -12.72
C GLU A 332 6.55 -7.22 -12.63
N ARG A 333 7.30 -6.49 -13.47
CA ARG A 333 8.76 -6.58 -13.44
C ARG A 333 9.34 -5.99 -12.14
N CYS A 334 8.75 -4.93 -11.62
CA CYS A 334 9.12 -4.34 -10.34
C CYS A 334 8.95 -5.36 -9.19
N LYS A 335 7.79 -6.03 -9.11
CA LYS A 335 7.52 -7.10 -8.14
C LYS A 335 8.51 -8.27 -8.25
N LEU A 336 8.84 -8.68 -9.47
CA LEU A 336 9.83 -9.73 -9.72
C LEU A 336 11.24 -9.35 -9.24
N LEU A 337 11.70 -8.14 -9.58
CA LEU A 337 13.03 -7.64 -9.17
C LEU A 337 13.15 -7.52 -7.64
N LEU A 338 12.05 -7.17 -6.98
CA LEU A 338 11.97 -7.04 -5.52
C LEU A 338 11.61 -8.34 -4.80
N ALA A 339 11.38 -9.43 -5.55
CA ALA A 339 11.04 -10.74 -5.03
C ALA A 339 9.87 -10.69 -4.01
N THR A 340 8.85 -9.87 -4.27
CA THR A 340 7.76 -9.61 -3.31
C THR A 340 6.94 -10.85 -2.95
N GLU A 341 6.96 -11.89 -3.80
CA GLU A 341 6.34 -13.19 -3.50
C GLU A 341 7.16 -14.01 -2.48
N HIS A 342 8.48 -13.84 -2.44
CA HIS A 342 9.38 -14.57 -1.55
C HIS A 342 9.51 -13.95 -0.15
N TRP A 343 9.12 -12.69 -0.01
CA TRP A 343 9.09 -11.98 1.26
C TRP A 343 7.65 -11.85 1.79
N PRO A 344 7.44 -11.59 3.09
CA PRO A 344 6.14 -11.19 3.63
C PRO A 344 5.79 -9.75 3.23
N SER A 345 5.80 -9.45 1.92
CA SER A 345 5.40 -8.14 1.38
C SER A 345 3.88 -8.07 1.34
N TYR A 346 3.32 -7.12 2.09
CA TYR A 346 1.89 -6.84 2.17
C TYR A 346 1.46 -5.78 1.16
N ALA A 347 2.36 -4.87 0.83
CA ALA A 347 2.14 -3.81 -0.14
C ALA A 347 3.43 -3.48 -0.90
N ILE A 348 3.27 -2.77 -2.01
CA ILE A 348 4.33 -2.11 -2.77
C ILE A 348 3.77 -0.78 -3.30
N THR A 349 4.62 0.23 -3.43
CA THR A 349 4.25 1.51 -4.06
C THR A 349 4.99 1.68 -5.39
N TYR A 350 4.34 2.32 -6.35
CA TYR A 350 4.90 2.69 -7.65
C TYR A 350 4.91 4.20 -7.76
N TRP A 351 5.93 4.83 -7.16
CA TRP A 351 6.01 6.28 -6.99
C TRP A 351 5.47 7.05 -8.19
N SER A 352 4.41 7.81 -7.95
CA SER A 352 3.72 8.55 -9.00
C SER A 352 4.10 10.03 -9.02
N HIS A 353 4.51 10.59 -7.88
CA HIS A 353 4.90 12.00 -7.69
C HIS A 353 3.88 13.00 -8.30
N THR A 354 2.59 12.69 -8.18
CA THR A 354 1.49 13.47 -8.80
C THR A 354 1.17 14.79 -8.09
N TRP A 355 1.88 15.11 -7.01
CA TRP A 355 1.68 16.32 -6.24
C TRP A 355 2.88 17.26 -6.37
N ALA A 356 2.60 18.53 -6.60
CA ALA A 356 3.54 19.63 -6.60
C ALA A 356 3.20 20.62 -5.45
N GLY A 357 4.05 21.62 -5.24
CA GLY A 357 3.85 22.59 -4.14
C GLY A 357 2.53 23.37 -4.20
N GLU A 358 1.99 23.60 -5.40
CA GLU A 358 0.77 24.40 -5.63
C GLU A 358 -0.46 23.56 -6.05
N GLY A 359 -0.34 22.23 -6.16
CA GLY A 359 -1.43 21.39 -6.68
C GLY A 359 -0.93 20.07 -7.25
N HIS A 360 -1.48 19.64 -8.38
CA HIS A 360 -1.02 18.44 -9.08
C HIS A 360 0.11 18.76 -10.06
N ASP A 361 0.96 17.76 -10.29
CA ASP A 361 1.85 17.74 -11.45
C ASP A 361 1.08 17.10 -12.62
N GLU A 362 0.61 17.93 -13.54
CA GLU A 362 -0.28 17.51 -14.64
C GLU A 362 0.37 16.45 -15.55
N ASP A 363 1.69 16.53 -15.77
CA ASP A 363 2.41 15.57 -16.61
C ASP A 363 2.42 14.19 -15.93
N ASN A 364 2.69 14.16 -14.62
CA ASN A 364 2.64 12.93 -13.84
C ASN A 364 1.21 12.36 -13.73
N VAL A 365 0.19 13.22 -13.56
CA VAL A 365 -1.22 12.80 -13.56
C VAL A 365 -1.63 12.20 -14.90
N ASN A 366 -1.20 12.80 -16.01
CA ASN A 366 -1.44 12.27 -17.35
C ASN A 366 -0.77 10.89 -17.53
N ALA A 367 0.48 10.74 -17.08
CA ALA A 367 1.22 9.48 -17.16
C ALA A 367 0.58 8.31 -16.40
N ILE A 368 -0.23 8.60 -15.37
CA ILE A 368 -0.98 7.57 -14.61
C ILE A 368 -2.45 7.43 -15.01
N SER A 369 -2.93 8.28 -15.93
CA SER A 369 -4.32 8.26 -16.40
C SER A 369 -4.56 7.21 -17.50
N SER A 370 -3.50 6.68 -18.11
CA SER A 370 -3.57 5.56 -19.04
C SER A 370 -3.40 4.22 -18.30
N PRO A 371 -4.24 3.21 -18.57
CA PRO A 371 -4.09 1.90 -17.94
C PRO A 371 -2.77 1.23 -18.35
N GLU A 372 -2.23 0.36 -17.49
CA GLU A 372 -1.04 -0.41 -17.83
C GLU A 372 -1.32 -1.31 -19.05
N GLY A 373 -0.50 -1.18 -20.11
CA GLY A 373 -0.56 -2.04 -21.30
C GLY A 373 -1.30 -1.49 -22.52
N THR A 374 -1.69 -0.21 -22.56
CA THR A 374 -2.28 0.42 -23.76
C THR A 374 -1.29 1.04 -24.76
N GLU A 375 0.01 0.98 -24.53
CA GLU A 375 1.00 1.44 -25.51
C GLU A 375 1.47 0.29 -26.41
N GLY A 376 1.01 0.31 -27.65
CA GLY A 376 1.38 -0.67 -28.68
C GLY A 376 0.43 -0.72 -29.89
N GLY A 377 -0.32 0.34 -30.17
CA GLY A 377 -1.04 0.51 -31.43
C GLY A 377 -0.19 1.34 -32.38
N ASN A 378 0.67 0.68 -33.16
CA ASN A 378 1.47 1.30 -34.21
C ASN A 378 0.55 2.07 -35.17
N THR A 379 0.60 3.41 -35.17
CA THR A 379 0.12 4.20 -36.32
C THR A 379 1.23 4.21 -37.35
N ASP A 380 1.33 3.12 -38.12
CA ASP A 380 1.93 3.19 -39.45
C ASP A 380 1.00 4.06 -40.31
N HIS A 381 1.47 5.28 -40.59
CA HIS A 381 0.95 6.05 -41.70
C HIS A 381 1.59 5.51 -42.98
N ASP A 382 0.81 4.74 -43.75
CA ASP A 382 0.95 4.63 -45.20
C ASP A 382 0.42 5.90 -45.90
#